data_AF-A0A6U2HCH0-F1
#
_entry.id   AF-A0A6U2HCH0-F1
#
_cell.length_a   1.000
_cell.length_b   1.000
_cell.length_c   1.000
_cell.angle_alpha   90.00
_cell.angle_beta   90.00
_cell.angle_gamma   90.00
#
_symmetry.space_group_name_H-M   'P 1'
#
loop_
_entity.id
_entity.type
_entity.pdbx_description
1 polymer ?
#
loop_
_entity_poly.entity_id
_entity_poly.type
_entity_poly.pdbx_seq_one_letter_code
_entity_poly.pdbx_strand_id
1 'polypeptide(L)'
;MRQPPTPHPPALLSLPRPTMLPATPATAPRPHPPTSRPAPPPQVYRVAGDPCDSLYEMLRPKFDVLPRRFREARNYHIGVHPLHPPLRALAAMRAAAHAAGGVLSVEPYTAAEVRPSEEQLAQLLGCCDIFSPNELEAKSLLGPGPPEQLLQRLFEAAGDDGAHTIVLRRGEHGVLAACRARSSADGGVGVGPAGVQQPRKENEAGLLGAVDASRAQEIQPSATSFPLPVLHAWRVPAVADTKVADVTGCGNAFCGAFLAAYDRFRRLPASGELLEAALWGCVAAAFMAEAEGVPTARVLDLQVPALRRVEALRPRAEKVELQLPPPRPRPGQGPGGDRAVVRVHARMRAAAAAGATAAATVTSGRLGRVRCTRSMPSVRGLAPA
;
A
#
# COMPACT_ATOMS: atom_id res chain seq x y z
N MET A 1 19.80 -26.50 -79.73
CA MET A 1 20.87 -26.37 -78.73
C MET A 1 20.22 -26.43 -77.35
N ARG A 2 20.79 -27.25 -76.46
CA ARG A 2 20.18 -27.73 -75.21
C ARG A 2 20.15 -26.61 -74.15
N GLN A 3 19.02 -26.49 -73.45
CA GLN A 3 18.89 -25.63 -72.26
C GLN A 3 19.82 -26.12 -71.13
N PRO A 4 20.49 -25.21 -70.41
CA PRO A 4 21.30 -25.56 -69.24
C PRO A 4 20.42 -25.94 -68.03
N PRO A 5 20.91 -26.81 -67.14
CA PRO A 5 20.14 -27.36 -66.03
C PRO A 5 19.93 -26.34 -64.89
N THR A 6 18.75 -26.39 -64.29
CA THR A 6 18.36 -25.64 -63.08
C THR A 6 19.12 -26.12 -61.84
N PRO A 7 19.55 -25.23 -60.93
CA PRO A 7 20.26 -25.61 -59.71
C PRO A 7 19.30 -26.19 -58.65
N HIS A 8 19.72 -27.31 -58.04
CA HIS A 8 19.07 -27.95 -56.89
C HIS A 8 19.26 -27.11 -55.60
N PRO A 9 18.27 -27.12 -54.68
CA PRO A 9 18.42 -26.53 -53.35
C PRO A 9 19.36 -27.34 -52.45
N PRO A 10 20.03 -26.71 -51.46
CA PRO A 10 20.98 -27.38 -50.58
C PRO A 10 20.29 -28.35 -49.61
N ALA A 11 20.98 -29.46 -49.34
CA ALA A 11 20.55 -30.51 -48.42
C ALA A 11 20.37 -29.98 -46.98
N LEU A 12 19.19 -30.25 -46.40
CA LEU A 12 18.91 -30.06 -44.99
C LEU A 12 19.75 -31.06 -44.17
N LEU A 13 20.65 -30.53 -43.34
CA LEU A 13 21.33 -31.27 -42.28
C LEU A 13 20.28 -31.76 -41.26
N SER A 14 20.04 -33.06 -41.25
CA SER A 14 19.21 -33.75 -40.27
C SER A 14 19.79 -33.59 -38.86
N LEU A 15 19.10 -32.86 -37.99
CA LEU A 15 19.37 -32.87 -36.55
C LEU A 15 18.93 -34.24 -35.96
N PRO A 16 19.68 -34.80 -34.99
CA PRO A 16 19.35 -36.09 -34.40
C PRO A 16 18.03 -36.01 -33.61
N ARG A 17 17.15 -37.00 -33.83
CA ARG A 17 15.92 -37.19 -33.05
C ARG A 17 16.26 -37.45 -31.58
N PRO A 18 15.55 -36.86 -30.61
CA PRO A 18 15.74 -37.17 -29.21
C PRO A 18 15.31 -38.61 -28.93
N THR A 19 16.22 -39.38 -28.36
CA THR A 19 16.00 -40.75 -27.87
C THR A 19 14.99 -40.71 -26.72
N MET A 20 13.82 -41.32 -26.90
CA MET A 20 12.92 -41.57 -25.77
C MET A 20 13.53 -42.64 -24.86
N LEU A 21 13.79 -42.27 -23.61
CA LEU A 21 14.10 -43.23 -22.55
C LEU A 21 12.83 -44.02 -22.21
N PRO A 22 12.91 -45.35 -22.00
CA PRO A 22 11.76 -46.15 -21.63
C PRO A 22 11.26 -45.76 -20.24
N ALA A 23 9.94 -45.56 -20.12
CA ALA A 23 9.26 -45.31 -18.86
C ALA A 23 9.44 -46.52 -17.92
N THR A 24 9.98 -46.27 -16.74
CA THR A 24 9.94 -47.23 -15.63
C THR A 24 8.47 -47.47 -15.23
N PRO A 25 8.06 -48.73 -14.99
CA PRO A 25 6.70 -49.02 -14.56
C PRO A 25 6.42 -48.37 -13.20
N ALA A 26 5.33 -47.60 -13.13
CA ALA A 26 4.90 -46.90 -11.93
C ALA A 26 4.60 -47.91 -10.81
N THR A 27 5.42 -47.88 -9.76
CA THR A 27 5.14 -48.57 -8.50
C THR A 27 3.88 -47.96 -7.89
N ALA A 28 2.89 -48.80 -7.54
CA ALA A 28 1.67 -48.36 -6.88
C ALA A 28 1.98 -47.53 -5.60
N PRO A 29 1.26 -46.42 -5.35
CA PRO A 29 1.49 -45.59 -4.18
C PRO A 29 1.17 -46.38 -2.90
N ARG A 30 2.17 -46.51 -2.01
CA ARG A 30 1.95 -47.01 -0.65
C ARG A 30 1.23 -45.93 0.16
N PRO A 31 0.23 -46.29 1.00
CA PRO A 31 -0.39 -45.32 1.89
C PRO A 31 0.64 -44.82 2.91
N HIS A 32 0.79 -43.49 2.99
CA HIS A 32 1.56 -42.84 4.05
C HIS A 32 0.81 -42.93 5.38
N PRO A 33 1.50 -43.14 6.52
CA PRO A 33 0.88 -43.07 7.84
C PRO A 33 0.34 -41.65 8.12
N PRO A 34 -0.73 -41.51 8.94
CA PRO A 34 -1.55 -40.29 9.03
C PRO A 34 -0.95 -39.19 9.93
N THR A 35 0.36 -38.92 9.83
CA THR A 35 1.04 -37.96 10.73
C THR A 35 1.96 -36.94 10.07
N SER A 36 2.09 -36.93 8.74
CA SER A 36 2.87 -35.91 8.04
C SER A 36 1.97 -34.98 7.22
N ARG A 37 2.00 -33.68 7.53
CA ARG A 37 1.39 -32.60 6.75
C ARG A 37 1.86 -32.75 5.29
N PRO A 38 0.98 -32.74 4.28
CA PRO A 38 1.41 -32.91 2.89
C PRO A 38 2.40 -31.81 2.52
N ALA A 39 3.45 -32.19 1.79
CA ALA A 39 4.41 -31.22 1.26
C ALA A 39 3.66 -30.20 0.38
N PRO A 40 4.04 -28.92 0.39
CA PRO A 40 3.48 -27.95 -0.54
C PRO A 40 3.68 -28.45 -1.97
N PRO A 41 2.72 -28.16 -2.88
CA PRO A 41 2.83 -28.60 -4.26
C PRO A 41 4.14 -28.10 -4.87
N PRO A 42 4.84 -28.91 -5.69
CA PRO A 42 6.05 -28.47 -6.36
C PRO A 42 5.70 -27.28 -7.27
N GLN A 43 6.29 -26.13 -6.97
CA GLN A 43 6.13 -24.92 -7.76
C GLN A 43 7.38 -24.75 -8.63
N VAL A 44 7.19 -24.75 -9.95
CA VAL A 44 8.26 -24.45 -10.91
C VAL A 44 8.16 -22.98 -11.26
N TYR A 45 9.05 -22.17 -10.67
CA TYR A 45 9.22 -20.77 -11.03
C TYR A 45 10.33 -20.63 -12.07
N ARG A 46 10.11 -19.77 -13.07
CA ARG A 46 11.20 -19.30 -13.94
C ARG A 46 11.92 -18.17 -13.20
N VAL A 47 13.24 -18.27 -13.08
CA VAL A 47 14.10 -17.40 -12.25
C VAL A 47 14.86 -16.39 -13.10
N ALA A 48 15.34 -15.32 -12.46
CA ALA A 48 16.14 -14.25 -13.09
C ALA A 48 17.34 -14.82 -13.87
N GLY A 49 17.55 -14.33 -15.10
CA GLY A 49 18.51 -14.86 -16.07
C GLY A 49 17.91 -15.72 -17.18
N ASP A 50 16.61 -16.02 -17.10
CA ASP A 50 15.82 -16.52 -18.24
C ASP A 50 15.62 -15.38 -19.27
N PRO A 51 15.77 -15.58 -20.60
CA PRO A 51 15.48 -14.57 -21.63
C PRO A 51 14.09 -13.86 -21.55
N CYS A 52 13.24 -14.28 -20.61
CA CYS A 52 11.99 -13.64 -20.21
C CYS A 52 12.07 -12.30 -19.47
N ASP A 53 13.23 -11.75 -19.08
CA ASP A 53 13.27 -10.40 -18.46
C ASP A 53 12.65 -9.33 -19.39
N SER A 54 12.87 -9.48 -20.70
CA SER A 54 12.20 -8.70 -21.74
C SER A 54 10.67 -8.93 -21.78
N LEU A 55 10.22 -10.14 -21.46
CA LEU A 55 8.81 -10.51 -21.36
C LEU A 55 8.15 -9.89 -20.12
N TYR A 56 8.86 -9.82 -18.98
CA TYR A 56 8.39 -9.15 -17.78
C TYR A 56 8.26 -7.64 -17.98
N GLU A 57 9.16 -6.99 -18.72
CA GLU A 57 9.00 -5.58 -19.11
C GLU A 57 7.80 -5.37 -20.07
N MET A 58 7.52 -6.32 -20.96
CA MET A 58 6.32 -6.28 -21.81
C MET A 58 5.02 -6.50 -21.03
N LEU A 59 5.08 -7.30 -19.96
CA LEU A 59 3.94 -7.60 -19.07
C LEU A 59 3.77 -6.59 -17.94
N ARG A 60 4.69 -5.63 -17.79
CA ARG A 60 4.58 -4.62 -16.74
C ARG A 60 3.33 -3.77 -16.94
N PRO A 61 2.47 -3.63 -15.92
CA PRO A 61 1.26 -2.84 -16.02
C PRO A 61 1.60 -1.39 -16.36
N LYS A 62 1.08 -0.91 -17.49
CA LYS A 62 1.12 0.50 -17.86
C LYS A 62 -0.26 1.09 -17.57
N PHE A 63 -0.33 2.07 -16.67
CA PHE A 63 -1.63 2.61 -16.25
C PHE A 63 -2.39 3.27 -17.42
N ASP A 64 -1.66 3.99 -18.28
CA ASP A 64 -2.17 4.72 -19.44
C ASP A 64 -2.78 3.82 -20.52
N VAL A 65 -2.35 2.55 -20.62
CA VAL A 65 -2.92 1.59 -21.59
C VAL A 65 -4.15 0.85 -21.06
N LEU A 66 -4.50 1.01 -19.78
CA LEU A 66 -5.70 0.38 -19.23
C LEU A 66 -6.96 0.95 -19.90
N PRO A 67 -7.96 0.10 -20.22
CA PRO A 67 -9.22 0.59 -20.77
C PRO A 67 -9.86 1.59 -19.82
N ARG A 68 -10.55 2.60 -20.38
CA ARG A 68 -11.12 3.74 -19.64
C ARG A 68 -11.87 3.31 -18.38
N ARG A 69 -12.73 2.29 -18.48
CA ARG A 69 -13.51 1.76 -17.35
C ARG A 69 -12.66 1.28 -16.16
N PHE A 70 -11.42 0.82 -16.40
CA PHE A 70 -10.49 0.42 -15.35
C PHE A 70 -9.72 1.63 -14.80
N ARG A 71 -9.39 2.63 -15.64
CA ARG A 71 -8.76 3.88 -15.19
C ARG A 71 -9.69 4.78 -14.37
N GLU A 72 -10.98 4.61 -14.54
CA GLU A 72 -12.02 5.28 -13.75
C GLU A 72 -12.44 4.48 -12.52
N ALA A 73 -11.79 3.33 -12.25
CA ALA A 73 -12.04 2.59 -11.04
C ALA A 73 -11.69 3.43 -9.82
N ARG A 74 -12.55 3.36 -8.80
CA ARG A 74 -12.31 4.05 -7.53
C ARG A 74 -11.13 3.47 -6.78
N ASN A 75 -11.04 2.15 -6.72
CA ASN A 75 -10.05 1.43 -5.94
C ASN A 75 -9.24 0.51 -6.85
N TYR A 76 -7.96 0.39 -6.54
CA TYR A 76 -7.03 -0.50 -7.24
C TYR A 76 -6.40 -1.47 -6.25
N HIS A 77 -6.16 -2.69 -6.71
CA HIS A 77 -5.35 -3.67 -6.00
C HIS A 77 -4.31 -4.25 -6.96
N ILE A 78 -3.06 -4.36 -6.51
CA ILE A 78 -1.97 -4.90 -7.33
C ILE A 78 -0.95 -5.66 -6.48
N GLY A 79 -0.62 -6.87 -6.93
CA GLY A 79 0.53 -7.63 -6.45
C GLY A 79 1.82 -7.14 -7.10
N VAL A 80 2.88 -6.96 -6.30
CA VAL A 80 4.18 -6.46 -6.78
C VAL A 80 5.33 -7.34 -6.33
N HIS A 81 6.42 -7.33 -7.11
CA HIS A 81 7.70 -7.79 -6.60
C HIS A 81 8.26 -6.73 -5.63
N PRO A 82 8.66 -7.08 -4.40
CA PRO A 82 9.11 -6.09 -3.43
C PRO A 82 10.38 -5.34 -3.86
N LEU A 83 11.27 -5.97 -4.64
CA LEU A 83 12.51 -5.36 -5.13
C LEU A 83 12.38 -4.64 -6.48
N HIS A 84 11.31 -4.91 -7.22
CA HIS A 84 11.11 -4.35 -8.57
C HIS A 84 9.70 -3.78 -8.75
N PRO A 85 9.18 -2.97 -7.82
CA PRO A 85 7.83 -2.44 -7.91
C PRO A 85 7.71 -1.46 -9.09
N PRO A 86 6.59 -1.47 -9.83
CA PRO A 86 6.37 -0.54 -10.94
C PRO A 86 5.99 0.86 -10.42
N LEU A 87 6.91 1.56 -9.75
CA LEU A 87 6.66 2.79 -8.98
C LEU A 87 5.88 3.86 -9.76
N ARG A 88 6.18 4.06 -11.05
CA ARG A 88 5.44 5.01 -11.90
C ARG A 88 3.97 4.61 -12.08
N ALA A 89 3.69 3.33 -12.28
CA ALA A 89 2.33 2.83 -12.42
C ALA A 89 1.58 2.91 -11.08
N LEU A 90 2.24 2.57 -9.97
CA LEU A 90 1.67 2.71 -8.62
C LEU A 90 1.30 4.17 -8.32
N ALA A 91 2.19 5.12 -8.60
CA ALA A 91 1.91 6.54 -8.41
C ALA A 91 0.72 7.02 -9.27
N ALA A 92 0.64 6.59 -10.53
CA ALA A 92 -0.47 6.93 -11.42
C ALA A 92 -1.81 6.33 -10.94
N MET A 93 -1.80 5.05 -10.54
CA MET A 93 -2.98 4.38 -9.97
C MET A 93 -3.44 5.04 -8.67
N ARG A 94 -2.50 5.37 -7.77
CA ARG A 94 -2.81 6.08 -6.51
C ARG A 94 -3.45 7.43 -6.77
N ALA A 95 -2.88 8.22 -7.68
CA ALA A 95 -3.44 9.51 -8.06
C ALA A 95 -4.85 9.40 -8.67
N ALA A 96 -5.08 8.40 -9.54
CA ALA A 96 -6.40 8.15 -10.11
C ALA A 96 -7.41 7.70 -9.05
N ALA A 97 -7.00 6.81 -8.13
CA ALA A 97 -7.83 6.37 -7.01
C ALA A 97 -8.26 7.54 -6.14
N HIS A 98 -7.32 8.40 -5.75
CA HIS A 98 -7.57 9.58 -4.94
C HIS A 98 -8.53 10.56 -5.63
N ALA A 99 -8.35 10.78 -6.94
CA ALA A 99 -9.26 11.61 -7.74
C ALA A 99 -10.70 11.07 -7.76
N ALA A 100 -10.86 9.75 -7.65
CA ALA A 100 -12.16 9.07 -7.56
C ALA A 100 -12.66 8.87 -6.09
N GLY A 101 -11.93 9.39 -5.11
CA GLY A 101 -12.21 9.24 -3.69
C GLY A 101 -12.08 7.81 -3.17
N GLY A 102 -11.12 7.06 -3.70
CA GLY A 102 -10.75 5.71 -3.27
C GLY A 102 -9.26 5.56 -2.98
N VAL A 103 -8.78 4.32 -2.98
CA VAL A 103 -7.45 3.95 -2.48
C VAL A 103 -6.72 2.97 -3.40
N LEU A 104 -5.39 2.96 -3.30
CA LEU A 104 -4.52 1.92 -3.87
C LEU A 104 -4.05 0.95 -2.78
N SER A 105 -4.42 -0.32 -2.95
CA SER A 105 -3.94 -1.45 -2.15
C SER A 105 -2.82 -2.19 -2.89
N VAL A 106 -1.73 -2.46 -2.19
CA VAL A 106 -0.56 -3.17 -2.71
C VAL A 106 -0.20 -4.33 -1.80
N GLU A 107 0.07 -5.49 -2.40
CA GLU A 107 0.66 -6.64 -1.71
C GLU A 107 1.95 -7.07 -2.40
N PRO A 108 2.99 -7.48 -1.67
CA PRO A 108 4.02 -8.33 -2.25
C PRO A 108 3.43 -9.71 -2.56
N TYR A 109 3.83 -10.32 -3.68
CA TYR A 109 3.47 -11.70 -4.02
C TYR A 109 4.57 -12.72 -3.71
N THR A 110 5.73 -12.25 -3.27
CA THR A 110 6.89 -13.07 -2.92
C THR A 110 7.72 -12.38 -1.83
N ALA A 111 8.46 -13.18 -1.07
CA ALA A 111 9.51 -12.67 -0.20
C ALA A 111 10.64 -12.03 -1.03
N ALA A 112 11.24 -10.97 -0.51
CA ALA A 112 12.41 -10.37 -1.10
C ALA A 112 13.63 -11.30 -0.93
N GLU A 113 14.33 -11.60 -2.02
CA GLU A 113 15.53 -12.44 -2.04
C GLU A 113 16.70 -11.77 -1.32
N VAL A 114 16.73 -10.44 -1.37
CA VAL A 114 17.66 -9.58 -0.64
C VAL A 114 16.85 -8.53 0.08
N ARG A 115 17.28 -8.13 1.29
CA ARG A 115 16.61 -7.06 2.01
C ARG A 115 16.71 -5.73 1.23
N PRO A 116 15.60 -5.05 0.91
CA PRO A 116 15.66 -3.73 0.29
C PRO A 116 16.34 -2.71 1.20
N SER A 117 16.94 -1.67 0.60
CA SER A 117 17.39 -0.52 1.37
C SER A 117 16.22 0.22 2.02
N GLU A 118 16.49 1.03 3.05
CA GLU A 118 15.47 1.87 3.69
C GLU A 118 14.78 2.79 2.67
N GLU A 119 15.53 3.33 1.71
CA GLU A 119 14.99 4.17 0.64
C GLU A 119 14.07 3.40 -0.31
N GLN A 120 14.46 2.18 -0.73
CA GLN A 120 13.62 1.35 -1.61
C GLN A 120 12.30 0.98 -0.94
N LEU A 121 12.36 0.61 0.35
CA LEU A 121 11.16 0.29 1.12
C LEU A 121 10.27 1.53 1.30
N ALA A 122 10.86 2.68 1.61
CA ALA A 122 10.12 3.94 1.73
C ALA A 122 9.45 4.36 0.40
N GLN A 123 10.13 4.17 -0.74
CA GLN A 123 9.55 4.44 -2.07
C GLN A 123 8.34 3.55 -2.35
N LEU A 124 8.42 2.25 -2.07
CA LEU A 124 7.30 1.32 -2.24
C LEU A 124 6.11 1.72 -1.35
N LEU A 125 6.35 1.91 -0.05
CA LEU A 125 5.30 2.24 0.92
C LEU A 125 4.73 3.65 0.69
N GLY A 126 5.54 4.58 0.17
CA GLY A 126 5.13 5.91 -0.26
C GLY A 126 4.21 5.91 -1.49
N CYS A 127 4.13 4.80 -2.23
CA CYS A 127 3.32 4.68 -3.44
C CYS A 127 1.98 3.95 -3.23
N CYS A 128 1.57 3.65 -2.00
CA CYS A 128 0.29 2.98 -1.72
C CYS A 128 -0.43 3.56 -0.50
N ASP A 129 -1.73 3.26 -0.37
CA ASP A 129 -2.54 3.66 0.79
C ASP A 129 -2.76 2.49 1.76
N ILE A 130 -2.89 1.28 1.21
CA ILE A 130 -2.97 0.02 1.96
C ILE A 130 -1.80 -0.86 1.53
N PHE A 131 -0.97 -1.30 2.48
CA PHE A 131 0.09 -2.29 2.24
C PHE A 131 -0.24 -3.60 2.97
N SER A 132 -0.33 -4.71 2.25
CA SER A 132 -0.72 -6.01 2.83
C SER A 132 0.32 -7.10 2.57
N PRO A 133 1.41 -7.19 3.36
CA PRO A 133 2.30 -8.33 3.32
C PRO A 133 1.80 -9.48 4.21
N ASN A 134 2.21 -10.71 3.93
CA ASN A 134 2.21 -11.79 4.91
C ASN A 134 3.45 -11.70 5.83
N GLU A 135 3.50 -12.51 6.89
CA GLU A 135 4.62 -12.48 7.85
C GLU A 135 5.98 -12.81 7.22
N LEU A 136 6.04 -13.72 6.24
CA LEU A 136 7.29 -14.08 5.57
C LEU A 136 7.80 -12.91 4.72
N GLU A 137 6.91 -12.29 3.95
CA GLU A 137 7.18 -11.10 3.16
C GLU A 137 7.65 -9.95 4.05
N ALA A 138 6.93 -9.64 5.14
CA ALA A 138 7.32 -8.59 6.08
C ALA A 138 8.71 -8.85 6.69
N LYS A 139 9.00 -10.10 7.08
CA LYS A 139 10.31 -10.50 7.59
C LYS A 139 11.42 -10.39 6.54
N SER A 140 11.12 -10.64 5.27
CA SER A 140 12.11 -10.46 4.19
C SER A 140 12.46 -8.97 3.98
N LEU A 141 11.47 -8.08 4.13
CA LEU A 141 11.64 -6.63 3.98
C LEU A 141 12.38 -5.99 5.15
N LEU A 142 12.15 -6.48 6.37
CA LEU A 142 12.57 -5.84 7.60
C LEU A 142 13.59 -6.65 8.42
N GLY A 143 13.72 -7.95 8.17
CA GLY A 143 14.36 -8.88 9.09
C GLY A 143 13.38 -9.48 10.11
N PRO A 144 13.86 -10.42 10.94
CA PRO A 144 13.03 -11.11 11.91
C PRO A 144 12.51 -10.14 12.99
N GLY A 145 11.33 -10.44 13.51
CA GLY A 145 10.71 -9.70 14.60
C GLY A 145 9.29 -10.22 14.89
N PRO A 146 8.74 -9.90 16.06
CA PRO A 146 7.34 -10.17 16.37
C PRO A 146 6.41 -9.31 15.48
N PRO A 147 5.16 -9.75 15.25
CA PRO A 147 4.22 -9.11 14.32
C PRO A 147 4.01 -7.61 14.55
N GLU A 148 3.92 -7.20 15.81
CA GLU A 148 3.68 -5.82 16.23
C GLU A 148 4.86 -4.92 15.86
N GLN A 149 6.08 -5.41 16.07
CA GLN A 149 7.30 -4.68 15.68
C GLN A 149 7.47 -4.61 14.17
N LEU A 150 7.12 -5.67 13.43
CA LEU A 150 7.14 -5.62 11.97
C LEU A 150 6.16 -4.55 11.46
N LEU A 151 4.95 -4.51 12.01
CA LEU A 151 3.94 -3.53 11.63
C LEU A 151 4.37 -2.08 11.98
N GLN A 152 4.90 -1.85 13.18
CA GLN A 152 5.44 -0.54 13.59
C GLN A 152 6.52 -0.05 12.62
N ARG A 153 7.47 -0.93 12.28
CA ARG A 153 8.57 -0.59 11.37
C ARG A 153 8.12 -0.35 9.93
N LEU A 154 7.08 -1.03 9.46
CA LEU A 154 6.48 -0.72 8.17
C LEU A 154 5.83 0.68 8.18
N PHE A 155 5.15 1.06 9.27
CA PHE A 155 4.63 2.43 9.42
C PHE A 155 5.72 3.49 9.54
N GLU A 156 6.84 3.19 10.21
CA GLU A 156 8.00 4.07 10.24
C GLU A 156 8.55 4.29 8.82
N ALA A 157 8.75 3.21 8.06
CA ALA A 157 9.26 3.28 6.69
C ALA A 157 8.28 3.96 5.71
N ALA A 158 6.97 3.84 5.93
CA ALA A 158 5.95 4.50 5.12
C ALA A 158 5.94 6.04 5.28
N GLY A 159 6.36 6.54 6.44
CA GLY A 159 6.22 7.96 6.77
C GLY A 159 4.74 8.42 6.81
N ASP A 160 4.54 9.74 6.90
CA ASP A 160 3.20 10.33 7.07
C ASP A 160 2.33 10.28 5.80
N ASP A 161 2.97 10.37 4.62
CA ASP A 161 2.29 10.46 3.31
C ASP A 161 2.19 9.10 2.58
N GLY A 162 2.78 8.03 3.13
CA GLY A 162 2.74 6.69 2.56
C GLY A 162 1.52 5.88 2.99
N ALA A 163 1.72 4.56 3.07
CA ALA A 163 0.70 3.61 3.51
C ALA A 163 0.06 4.06 4.83
N HIS A 164 -1.23 4.40 4.77
CA HIS A 164 -2.03 4.79 5.92
C HIS A 164 -2.56 3.58 6.67
N THR A 165 -2.75 2.47 5.97
CA THR A 165 -3.21 1.19 6.50
C THR A 165 -2.20 0.10 6.17
N ILE A 166 -1.83 -0.72 7.15
CA ILE A 166 -0.92 -1.86 6.97
C ILE A 166 -1.57 -3.10 7.55
N VAL A 167 -1.57 -4.17 6.77
CA VAL A 167 -2.31 -5.40 7.05
C VAL A 167 -1.37 -6.59 6.98
N LEU A 168 -0.89 -7.03 8.14
CA LEU A 168 0.03 -8.16 8.26
C LEU A 168 -0.76 -9.47 8.32
N ARG A 169 -0.77 -10.23 7.22
CA ARG A 169 -1.46 -11.53 7.13
C ARG A 169 -0.63 -12.63 7.77
N ARG A 170 -1.26 -13.42 8.63
CA ARG A 170 -0.60 -14.38 9.53
C ARG A 170 -1.12 -15.82 9.37
N GLY A 171 -1.63 -16.17 8.19
CA GLY A 171 -2.12 -17.52 7.88
C GLY A 171 -3.14 -18.00 8.92
N GLU A 172 -2.86 -19.15 9.53
CA GLU A 172 -3.70 -19.77 10.58
C GLU A 172 -3.86 -18.92 11.86
N HIS A 173 -3.02 -17.88 12.04
CA HIS A 173 -3.16 -16.92 13.13
C HIS A 173 -4.02 -15.69 12.78
N GLY A 174 -4.60 -15.65 11.57
CA GLY A 174 -5.46 -14.55 11.11
C GLY A 174 -4.66 -13.34 10.62
N VAL A 175 -4.97 -12.15 11.16
CA VAL A 175 -4.39 -10.89 10.70
C VAL A 175 -4.13 -9.93 11.86
N LEU A 176 -3.04 -9.16 11.76
CA LEU A 176 -2.82 -7.95 12.53
C LEU A 176 -2.92 -6.75 11.58
N ALA A 177 -3.98 -5.96 11.70
CA ALA A 177 -4.26 -4.83 10.83
C ALA A 177 -4.21 -3.53 11.63
N ALA A 178 -3.63 -2.48 11.07
CA ALA A 178 -3.59 -1.18 11.71
C ALA A 178 -3.71 -0.03 10.71
N CYS A 179 -4.22 1.11 11.18
CA CYS A 179 -4.25 2.36 10.43
C CYS A 179 -3.88 3.55 11.32
N ARG A 180 -3.38 4.64 10.71
CA ARG A 180 -3.14 5.88 11.47
C ARG A 180 -4.49 6.51 11.86
N ALA A 181 -4.54 7.19 13.00
CA ALA A 181 -5.70 8.02 13.30
C ALA A 181 -5.85 9.13 12.24
N ARG A 182 -7.05 9.29 11.66
CA ARG A 182 -7.34 10.40 10.75
C ARG A 182 -7.24 11.71 11.54
N SER A 183 -6.40 12.65 11.10
CA SER A 183 -6.34 13.98 11.71
C SER A 183 -7.66 14.70 11.44
N SER A 184 -8.25 15.32 12.46
CA SER A 184 -9.51 16.08 12.41
C SER A 184 -9.49 17.29 11.46
N ALA A 185 -8.40 17.51 10.71
CA ALA A 185 -8.18 18.65 9.84
C ALA A 185 -8.75 18.45 8.42
N ASP A 186 -9.17 17.23 8.05
CA ASP A 186 -9.92 17.01 6.81
C ASP A 186 -11.41 17.24 7.10
N GLY A 187 -11.83 18.50 6.95
CA GLY A 187 -13.17 18.99 7.18
C GLY A 187 -14.21 18.32 6.29
N GLY A 188 -14.68 17.14 6.72
CA GLY A 188 -16.02 16.68 6.38
C GLY A 188 -17.00 17.70 6.93
N VAL A 189 -17.72 18.37 6.04
CA VAL A 189 -18.84 19.26 6.37
C VAL A 189 -19.88 18.43 7.11
N GLY A 190 -19.76 18.37 8.43
CA GLY A 190 -20.77 17.85 9.32
C GLY A 190 -21.91 18.83 9.36
N VAL A 191 -22.95 18.58 8.56
CA VAL A 191 -24.27 19.16 8.79
C VAL A 191 -24.84 18.47 10.03
N GLY A 192 -24.52 19.01 11.20
CA GLY A 192 -25.20 18.73 12.47
C GLY A 192 -26.16 19.87 12.81
N PRO A 193 -27.31 19.58 13.45
CA PRO A 193 -28.40 20.54 13.58
C PRO A 193 -28.03 21.68 14.52
N ALA A 194 -28.48 22.87 14.15
CA ALA A 194 -28.42 24.08 14.96
C ALA A 194 -29.01 23.82 16.36
N GLY A 195 -28.27 24.19 17.41
CA GLY A 195 -28.69 23.98 18.79
C GLY A 195 -27.93 24.84 19.79
N VAL A 196 -28.37 26.10 19.89
CA VAL A 196 -28.36 26.94 21.10
C VAL A 196 -26.99 27.28 21.72
N GLN A 197 -26.51 28.48 21.41
CA GLN A 197 -25.53 29.22 22.20
C GLN A 197 -26.12 29.61 23.56
N GLN A 198 -25.37 29.43 24.64
CA GLN A 198 -25.56 30.18 25.89
C GLN A 198 -24.35 31.11 26.09
N PRO A 199 -24.56 32.37 26.54
CA PRO A 199 -23.53 33.39 26.54
C PRO A 199 -22.56 33.25 27.71
N ARG A 200 -21.30 33.58 27.41
CA ARG A 200 -20.22 33.79 28.38
C ARG A 200 -20.57 34.98 29.28
N LYS A 201 -20.40 34.81 30.60
CA LYS A 201 -20.30 35.94 31.53
C LYS A 201 -18.86 36.43 31.56
N GLU A 202 -18.68 37.66 31.11
CA GLU A 202 -17.54 38.53 31.39
C GLU A 202 -17.48 38.80 32.90
N ASN A 203 -16.27 38.86 33.45
CA ASN A 203 -15.99 39.59 34.68
C ASN A 203 -14.60 40.22 34.53
N GLU A 204 -14.58 41.53 34.35
CA GLU A 204 -13.42 42.40 34.57
C GLU A 204 -13.32 42.77 36.06
N ALA A 205 -12.07 42.74 36.56
CA ALA A 205 -11.50 43.58 37.62
C ALA A 205 -10.06 43.03 37.80
N GLY A 206 -8.97 43.73 37.48
CA GLY A 206 -8.63 45.10 37.80
C GLY A 206 -7.68 45.09 39.00
N LEU A 207 -6.37 45.25 38.79
CA LEU A 207 -5.50 46.17 39.54
C LEU A 207 -4.03 46.10 39.10
N LEU A 208 -3.44 47.28 39.02
CA LEU A 208 -2.03 47.59 38.83
C LEU A 208 -1.16 47.13 40.01
N GLY A 209 0.05 46.66 39.72
CA GLY A 209 1.10 46.44 40.70
C GLY A 209 2.43 46.12 40.01
N ALA A 210 3.27 47.13 39.83
CA ALA A 210 4.66 46.98 39.41
C ALA A 210 5.52 46.62 40.63
N VAL A 211 6.30 45.53 40.55
CA VAL A 211 7.71 45.37 40.96
C VAL A 211 8.12 43.91 40.72
N ASP A 212 9.17 43.68 39.94
CA ASP A 212 10.50 43.29 40.45
C ASP A 212 11.29 42.52 39.37
N ALA A 213 12.39 43.12 38.93
CA ALA A 213 13.28 42.60 37.91
C ALA A 213 14.43 41.84 38.59
N SER A 214 14.23 40.58 38.95
CA SER A 214 15.33 39.67 39.31
C SER A 214 14.87 38.22 39.53
N ARG A 215 14.54 37.50 38.44
CA ARG A 215 14.68 36.04 38.40
C ARG A 215 14.71 35.53 36.95
N ALA A 216 15.90 35.58 36.36
CA ALA A 216 16.20 34.73 35.22
C ALA A 216 16.30 33.28 35.72
N GLN A 217 15.14 32.63 35.90
CA GLN A 217 15.09 31.18 35.88
C GLN A 217 15.33 30.77 34.43
N GLU A 218 16.47 30.13 34.19
CA GLU A 218 16.71 29.29 33.04
C GLU A 218 15.48 28.38 32.84
N ILE A 219 14.62 28.75 31.89
CA ILE A 219 13.65 27.85 31.32
C ILE A 219 14.48 26.87 30.50
N GLN A 220 14.92 25.78 31.14
CA GLN A 220 15.25 24.57 30.40
C GLN A 220 14.02 24.28 29.53
N PRO A 221 14.14 24.13 28.20
CA PRO A 221 13.03 23.69 27.39
C PRO A 221 12.68 22.29 27.88
N SER A 222 11.64 22.19 28.71
CA SER A 222 11.02 20.92 29.01
C SER A 222 10.67 20.33 27.67
N ALA A 223 11.25 19.18 27.36
CA ALA A 223 10.95 18.44 26.15
C ALA A 223 9.43 18.25 26.15
N THR A 224 8.73 19.06 25.36
CA THR A 224 7.31 18.93 25.15
C THR A 224 7.14 17.56 24.54
N SER A 225 6.75 16.58 25.36
CA SER A 225 6.48 15.23 24.89
C SER A 225 5.23 15.33 24.03
N PHE A 226 5.41 15.57 22.74
CA PHE A 226 4.32 15.43 21.80
C PHE A 226 3.86 13.97 21.90
N PRO A 227 2.56 13.71 22.13
CA PRO A 227 2.08 12.34 22.20
C PRO A 227 2.43 11.63 20.91
N LEU A 228 3.09 10.47 21.03
CA LEU A 228 3.47 9.66 19.88
C LEU A 228 2.21 9.31 19.06
N PRO A 229 2.31 9.27 17.72
CA PRO A 229 1.17 8.93 16.90
C PRO A 229 0.69 7.51 17.25
N VAL A 230 -0.56 7.42 17.72
CA VAL A 230 -1.24 6.16 18.06
C VAL A 230 -1.87 5.57 16.81
N LEU A 231 -1.68 4.28 16.61
CA LEU A 231 -2.35 3.52 15.56
C LEU A 231 -3.65 2.91 16.10
N HIS A 232 -4.69 2.90 15.28
CA HIS A 232 -5.84 2.03 15.52
C HIS A 232 -5.48 0.65 14.99
N ALA A 233 -5.37 -0.35 15.86
CA ALA A 233 -4.99 -1.70 15.46
C ALA A 233 -5.98 -2.76 15.98
N TRP A 234 -6.12 -3.82 15.19
CA TRP A 234 -6.93 -4.98 15.48
C TRP A 234 -6.16 -6.26 15.19
N ARG A 235 -6.24 -7.20 16.13
CA ARG A 235 -5.91 -8.60 15.89
C ARG A 235 -7.22 -9.34 15.64
N VAL A 236 -7.35 -9.92 14.45
CA VAL A 236 -8.50 -10.76 14.12
C VAL A 236 -7.97 -12.18 13.89
N PRO A 237 -8.43 -13.19 14.67
CA PRO A 237 -7.96 -14.55 14.48
C PRO A 237 -8.45 -15.13 13.14
N ALA A 238 -7.88 -16.25 12.72
CA ALA A 238 -8.47 -17.02 11.64
C ALA A 238 -9.84 -17.59 12.06
N VAL A 239 -10.69 -17.91 11.08
CA VAL A 239 -11.96 -18.58 11.34
C VAL A 239 -11.67 -19.99 11.88
N ALA A 240 -12.04 -20.27 13.14
CA ALA A 240 -11.57 -21.48 13.85
C ALA A 240 -11.96 -22.80 13.19
N ASP A 241 -13.15 -22.89 12.59
CA ASP A 241 -13.66 -24.13 12.00
C ASP A 241 -13.29 -24.31 10.52
N THR A 242 -12.27 -23.58 10.05
CA THR A 242 -11.80 -23.66 8.66
C THR A 242 -11.17 -25.03 8.40
N LYS A 243 -11.74 -25.80 7.48
CA LYS A 243 -11.18 -27.08 7.04
C LYS A 243 -10.19 -26.85 5.89
N VAL A 244 -8.92 -26.66 6.21
CA VAL A 244 -7.89 -26.33 5.21
C VAL A 244 -7.67 -27.50 4.24
N ALA A 245 -8.04 -27.31 2.98
CA ALA A 245 -7.82 -28.21 1.84
C ALA A 245 -6.64 -27.73 0.98
N ASP A 246 -6.62 -26.44 0.61
CA ASP A 246 -5.58 -25.81 -0.20
C ASP A 246 -5.37 -24.36 0.28
N VAL A 247 -4.12 -23.90 0.38
CA VAL A 247 -3.80 -22.54 0.82
C VAL A 247 -3.61 -21.57 -0.36
N THR A 248 -3.64 -22.10 -1.59
CA THR A 248 -3.44 -21.34 -2.82
C THR A 248 -4.53 -20.28 -2.97
N GLY A 249 -4.13 -19.04 -3.18
CA GLY A 249 -5.05 -17.92 -3.38
C GLY A 249 -5.69 -17.37 -2.10
N CYS A 250 -5.43 -17.92 -0.91
CA CYS A 250 -5.98 -17.40 0.36
C CYS A 250 -5.61 -15.92 0.60
N GLY A 251 -4.37 -15.54 0.26
CA GLY A 251 -3.92 -14.14 0.32
C GLY A 251 -4.70 -13.23 -0.64
N ASN A 252 -4.90 -13.69 -1.88
CA ASN A 252 -5.65 -12.95 -2.89
C ASN A 252 -7.12 -12.77 -2.48
N ALA A 253 -7.74 -13.83 -1.95
CA ALA A 253 -9.11 -13.78 -1.43
C ALA A 253 -9.22 -12.81 -0.25
N PHE A 254 -8.25 -12.85 0.67
CA PHE A 254 -8.14 -11.90 1.77
C PHE A 254 -8.10 -10.46 1.25
N CYS A 255 -7.18 -10.14 0.33
CA CYS A 255 -6.99 -8.80 -0.20
C CYS A 255 -8.22 -8.27 -0.93
N GLY A 256 -8.82 -9.09 -1.79
CA GLY A 256 -10.04 -8.72 -2.51
C GLY A 256 -11.19 -8.39 -1.56
N ALA A 257 -11.44 -9.25 -0.56
CA ALA A 257 -12.51 -9.03 0.40
C ALA A 257 -12.20 -7.88 1.36
N PHE A 258 -10.95 -7.71 1.79
CA PHE A 258 -10.51 -6.60 2.61
C PHE A 258 -10.80 -5.27 1.90
N LEU A 259 -10.36 -5.11 0.65
CA LEU A 259 -10.56 -3.87 -0.10
C LEU A 259 -12.03 -3.61 -0.42
N ALA A 260 -12.80 -4.64 -0.76
CA ALA A 260 -14.24 -4.51 -1.00
C ALA A 260 -15.00 -4.07 0.27
N ALA A 261 -14.66 -4.64 1.43
CA ALA A 261 -15.22 -4.25 2.71
C ALA A 261 -14.75 -2.85 3.14
N TYR A 262 -13.49 -2.51 2.91
CA TYR A 262 -12.94 -1.17 3.17
C TYR A 262 -13.75 -0.09 2.43
N ASP A 263 -14.00 -0.26 1.12
CA ASP A 263 -14.84 0.67 0.35
C ASP A 263 -16.30 0.69 0.83
N ARG A 264 -16.88 -0.48 1.13
CA ARG A 264 -18.26 -0.60 1.61
C ARG A 264 -18.49 0.10 2.94
N PHE A 265 -17.54 0.01 3.87
CA PHE A 265 -17.66 0.48 5.24
C PHE A 265 -16.94 1.80 5.52
N ARG A 266 -16.43 2.50 4.50
CA ARG A 266 -15.70 3.79 4.60
C ARG A 266 -16.41 4.93 5.34
N ARG A 267 -17.71 4.80 5.60
CA ARG A 267 -18.50 5.75 6.39
C ARG A 267 -18.37 5.54 7.91
N LEU A 268 -17.83 4.39 8.33
CA LEU A 268 -17.52 4.14 9.73
C LEU A 268 -16.28 4.94 10.16
N PRO A 269 -16.10 5.17 11.48
CA PRO A 269 -14.82 5.62 12.01
C PRO A 269 -13.68 4.70 11.56
N ALA A 270 -12.46 5.22 11.41
CA ALA A 270 -11.31 4.48 10.89
C ALA A 270 -11.09 3.11 11.57
N SER A 271 -11.25 3.07 12.90
CA SER A 271 -11.14 1.83 13.67
C SER A 271 -12.24 0.80 13.34
N GLY A 272 -13.47 1.25 13.03
CA GLY A 272 -14.58 0.37 12.66
C GLY A 272 -14.47 -0.11 11.22
N GLU A 273 -14.12 0.79 10.30
CA GLU A 273 -13.81 0.47 8.90
C GLU A 273 -12.72 -0.61 8.80
N LEU A 274 -11.63 -0.44 9.55
CA LEU A 274 -10.52 -1.40 9.60
C LEU A 274 -10.94 -2.77 10.14
N LEU A 275 -11.75 -2.80 11.20
CA LEU A 275 -12.27 -4.04 11.77
C LEU A 275 -13.13 -4.82 10.77
N GLU A 276 -14.08 -4.15 10.12
CA GLU A 276 -14.90 -4.78 9.09
C GLU A 276 -14.04 -5.36 7.97
N ALA A 277 -13.09 -4.57 7.44
CA ALA A 277 -12.21 -5.01 6.38
C ALA A 277 -11.40 -6.26 6.78
N ALA A 278 -10.84 -6.28 7.99
CA ALA A 278 -10.09 -7.42 8.51
C ALA A 278 -10.96 -8.68 8.69
N LEU A 279 -12.18 -8.55 9.22
CA LEU A 279 -13.12 -9.65 9.38
C LEU A 279 -13.48 -10.29 8.04
N TRP A 280 -13.89 -9.47 7.07
CA TRP A 280 -14.26 -9.94 5.73
C TRP A 280 -13.07 -10.56 4.99
N GLY A 281 -11.87 -10.00 5.15
CA GLY A 281 -10.64 -10.59 4.64
C GLY A 281 -10.39 -11.99 5.20
N CYS A 282 -10.46 -12.17 6.52
CA CYS A 282 -10.29 -13.49 7.16
C CYS A 282 -11.34 -14.50 6.71
N VAL A 283 -12.60 -14.10 6.57
CA VAL A 283 -13.69 -14.99 6.15
C VAL A 283 -13.53 -15.42 4.69
N ALA A 284 -13.15 -14.51 3.80
CA ALA A 284 -12.90 -14.86 2.40
C ALA A 284 -11.70 -15.80 2.25
N ALA A 285 -10.62 -15.57 3.01
CA ALA A 285 -9.48 -16.47 3.07
C ALA A 285 -9.89 -17.87 3.56
N ALA A 286 -10.79 -17.96 4.54
CA ALA A 286 -11.29 -19.24 5.03
C ALA A 286 -12.08 -20.01 3.96
N PHE A 287 -12.95 -19.36 3.18
CA PHE A 287 -13.64 -20.05 2.07
C PHE A 287 -12.68 -20.51 0.98
N MET A 288 -11.68 -19.70 0.65
CA MET A 288 -10.64 -20.10 -0.30
C MET A 288 -9.87 -21.31 0.24
N ALA A 289 -9.55 -21.32 1.54
CA ALA A 289 -8.81 -22.39 2.18
C ALA A 289 -9.53 -23.74 2.17
N GLU A 290 -10.86 -23.74 2.08
CA GLU A 290 -11.72 -24.94 2.17
C GLU A 290 -11.96 -25.62 0.83
N ALA A 291 -11.52 -25.03 -0.28
CA ALA A 291 -11.63 -25.60 -1.62
C ALA A 291 -10.24 -25.95 -2.15
N GLU A 292 -10.15 -26.98 -3.00
CA GLU A 292 -8.96 -27.21 -3.81
C GLU A 292 -9.01 -26.27 -5.03
N GLY A 293 -7.99 -25.41 -5.19
CA GLY A 293 -8.01 -24.34 -6.18
C GLY A 293 -9.11 -23.29 -5.91
N VAL A 294 -9.64 -22.69 -6.99
CA VAL A 294 -10.66 -21.63 -6.86
C VAL A 294 -12.03 -22.25 -6.54
N PRO A 295 -12.75 -21.78 -5.50
CA PRO A 295 -14.09 -22.27 -5.16
C PRO A 295 -15.05 -22.20 -6.36
N THR A 296 -15.74 -23.31 -6.63
CA THR A 296 -16.75 -23.42 -7.70
C THR A 296 -18.16 -23.06 -7.24
N ALA A 297 -18.37 -22.93 -5.93
CA ALA A 297 -19.62 -22.46 -5.36
C ALA A 297 -19.98 -21.07 -5.91
N ARG A 298 -21.25 -20.83 -6.23
CA ARG A 298 -21.68 -19.52 -6.71
C ARG A 298 -21.54 -18.51 -5.57
N VAL A 299 -21.05 -17.31 -5.88
CA VAL A 299 -20.88 -16.23 -4.90
C VAL A 299 -22.16 -15.94 -4.11
N LEU A 300 -23.32 -16.04 -4.76
CA LEU A 300 -24.63 -15.84 -4.11
C LEU A 300 -24.90 -16.86 -2.99
N ASP A 301 -24.47 -18.11 -3.19
CA ASP A 301 -24.68 -19.18 -2.20
C ASP A 301 -23.76 -19.02 -0.98
N LEU A 302 -22.67 -18.25 -1.12
CA LEU A 302 -21.70 -17.97 -0.07
C LEU A 302 -22.08 -16.76 0.81
N GLN A 303 -23.08 -15.96 0.44
CA GLN A 303 -23.41 -14.72 1.16
C GLN A 303 -23.86 -14.96 2.60
N VAL A 304 -24.83 -15.86 2.81
CA VAL A 304 -25.36 -16.17 4.15
C VAL A 304 -24.31 -16.88 5.02
N PRO A 305 -23.56 -17.89 4.52
CA PRO A 305 -22.41 -18.44 5.23
C PRO A 305 -21.36 -17.39 5.61
N ALA A 306 -21.03 -16.45 4.72
CA ALA A 306 -20.03 -15.42 4.98
C ALA A 306 -20.47 -14.47 6.11
N LEU A 307 -21.72 -14.01 6.08
CA LEU A 307 -22.27 -13.16 7.15
C LEU A 307 -22.21 -13.85 8.52
N ARG A 308 -22.64 -15.11 8.59
CA ARG A 308 -22.56 -15.91 9.83
C ARG A 308 -21.13 -16.03 10.35
N ARG A 309 -20.15 -16.26 9.46
CA ARG A 309 -18.73 -16.31 9.85
C ARG A 309 -18.20 -14.97 10.33
N VAL A 310 -18.58 -13.86 9.70
CA VAL A 310 -18.19 -12.52 10.16
C VAL A 310 -18.77 -12.23 11.54
N GLU A 311 -20.05 -12.52 11.76
CA GLU A 311 -20.73 -12.36 13.06
C GLU A 311 -20.08 -13.20 14.16
N ALA A 312 -19.76 -14.46 13.87
CA ALA A 312 -19.08 -15.35 14.82
C ALA A 312 -17.61 -14.93 15.09
N LEU A 313 -16.94 -14.32 14.12
CA LEU A 313 -15.55 -13.90 14.24
C LEU A 313 -15.40 -12.56 14.98
N ARG A 314 -16.37 -11.65 14.82
CA ARG A 314 -16.36 -10.30 15.40
C ARG A 314 -16.07 -10.24 16.91
N PRO A 315 -16.74 -11.02 17.79
CA PRO A 315 -16.47 -10.95 19.23
C PRO A 315 -15.08 -11.48 19.62
N ARG A 316 -14.37 -12.13 18.68
CA ARG A 316 -13.01 -12.65 18.87
C ARG A 316 -11.94 -11.68 18.36
N ALA A 317 -12.33 -10.56 17.76
CA ALA A 317 -11.39 -9.53 17.36
C ALA A 317 -10.95 -8.71 18.58
N GLU A 318 -9.65 -8.55 18.73
CA GLU A 318 -9.04 -7.84 19.85
C GLU A 318 -8.49 -6.51 19.36
N LYS A 319 -8.84 -5.43 20.05
CA LYS A 319 -8.22 -4.13 19.81
C LYS A 319 -6.80 -4.17 20.38
N VAL A 320 -5.81 -3.74 19.60
CA VAL A 320 -4.41 -3.69 20.01
C VAL A 320 -3.98 -2.23 20.09
N GLU A 321 -3.29 -1.85 21.15
CA GLU A 321 -2.64 -0.54 21.25
C GLU A 321 -1.25 -0.62 20.65
N LEU A 322 -1.02 0.13 19.57
CA LEU A 322 0.29 0.24 18.94
C LEU A 322 0.69 1.71 18.89
N GLN A 323 1.83 2.01 19.49
CA GLN A 323 2.46 3.32 19.41
C GLN A 323 3.61 3.24 18.42
N LEU A 324 3.76 4.28 17.59
CA LEU A 324 4.96 4.41 16.77
C LEU A 324 6.09 5.00 17.61
N PRO A 325 7.33 4.49 17.50
CA PRO A 325 8.44 5.14 18.14
C PRO A 325 8.64 6.55 17.58
N PRO A 326 9.31 7.44 18.34
CA PRO A 326 9.61 8.78 17.85
C PRO A 326 10.41 8.69 16.53
N PRO A 327 10.15 9.60 15.58
CA PRO A 327 10.86 9.59 14.30
C PRO A 327 12.37 9.67 14.55
N ARG A 328 13.13 8.79 13.87
CA ARG A 328 14.60 8.84 13.95
C ARG A 328 15.09 10.16 13.36
N PRO A 329 16.05 10.85 14.00
CA PRO A 329 16.68 12.03 13.42
C PRO A 329 17.33 11.64 12.10
N ARG A 330 17.04 12.37 11.01
CA ARG A 330 17.64 12.09 9.71
C ARG A 330 19.15 12.31 9.81
N PRO A 331 19.99 11.41 9.28
CA PRO A 331 21.43 11.64 9.23
C PRO A 331 21.69 12.95 8.47
N GLY A 332 22.24 13.95 9.15
CA GLY A 332 22.51 15.29 8.64
C GLY A 332 21.79 16.45 9.35
N GLN A 333 20.84 16.18 10.25
CA GLN A 333 20.31 17.20 11.16
C GLN A 333 21.12 17.19 12.47
N GLY A 334 22.20 17.97 12.50
CA GLY A 334 22.96 18.22 13.74
C GLY A 334 22.12 18.98 14.78
N PRO A 335 22.48 18.90 16.07
CA PRO A 335 21.80 19.63 17.14
C PRO A 335 22.25 21.10 17.08
N GLY A 336 21.62 21.91 16.24
CA GLY A 336 22.01 23.30 16.06
C GLY A 336 21.53 23.88 14.75
N GLY A 337 20.22 24.08 14.63
CA GLY A 337 19.62 24.65 13.44
C GLY A 337 18.15 24.91 13.65
N ASP A 338 17.84 25.75 14.62
CA ASP A 338 16.50 26.28 14.85
C ASP A 338 16.14 27.20 13.66
N ARG A 339 15.69 26.57 12.58
CA ARG A 339 14.93 27.22 11.52
C ARG A 339 13.63 26.47 11.42
N ALA A 340 12.60 27.05 12.02
CA ALA A 340 11.21 26.72 11.84
C ALA A 340 10.93 26.32 10.38
N VAL A 341 10.80 25.01 10.14
CA VAL A 341 10.27 24.47 8.89
C VAL A 341 8.76 24.73 8.94
N VAL A 342 8.38 25.96 8.62
CA VAL A 342 6.99 26.29 8.29
C VAL A 342 6.62 25.37 7.12
N ARG A 343 5.68 24.45 7.36
CA ARG A 343 5.12 23.54 6.36
C ARG A 343 4.63 24.34 5.14
N VAL A 344 5.44 24.39 4.08
CA VAL A 344 5.01 24.79 2.74
C VAL A 344 4.72 23.52 1.95
N HIS A 345 3.70 22.76 2.35
CA HIS A 345 3.20 21.59 1.60
C HIS A 345 1.73 21.72 1.16
N ALA A 346 1.20 22.93 1.13
CA ALA A 346 -0.18 23.19 0.69
C ALA A 346 -0.30 24.00 -0.63
N ARG A 347 0.79 24.38 -1.31
CA ARG A 347 0.70 25.24 -2.52
C ARG A 347 1.25 24.67 -3.84
N MET A 348 1.85 23.48 -3.86
CA MET A 348 2.19 22.80 -5.13
C MET A 348 1.07 21.94 -5.72
N ARG A 349 -0.03 21.71 -4.98
CA ARG A 349 -1.20 20.97 -5.47
C ARG A 349 -2.06 21.72 -6.51
N ALA A 350 -1.82 23.02 -6.72
CA ALA A 350 -2.58 23.82 -7.71
C ALA A 350 -1.88 23.98 -9.07
N ALA A 351 -0.56 23.74 -9.16
CA ALA A 351 0.19 24.00 -10.40
C ALA A 351 0.28 22.77 -11.33
N ALA A 352 0.12 21.55 -10.81
CA ALA A 352 0.11 20.34 -11.65
C ALA A 352 -1.25 20.06 -12.32
N ALA A 353 -2.33 20.74 -11.89
CA ALA A 353 -3.67 20.61 -12.47
C ALA A 353 -3.95 21.62 -13.61
N ALA A 354 -3.09 22.61 -13.80
CA ALA A 354 -3.17 23.58 -14.90
C ALA A 354 -1.93 23.38 -15.78
N GLY A 355 -2.09 22.72 -16.92
CA GLY A 355 -1.01 22.38 -17.86
C GLY A 355 -0.26 23.61 -18.38
N ALA A 356 0.72 24.09 -17.62
CA ALA A 356 1.66 25.13 -18.02
C ALA A 356 3.08 24.54 -18.00
N THR A 357 3.59 24.20 -19.18
CA THR A 357 5.01 23.95 -19.41
C THR A 357 5.80 25.24 -19.20
N ALA A 358 6.54 25.34 -18.08
CA ALA A 358 7.60 26.32 -17.93
C ALA A 358 8.92 25.56 -17.66
N ALA A 359 9.80 25.54 -18.65
CA ALA A 359 11.17 25.09 -18.49
C ALA A 359 11.91 26.06 -17.57
N ALA A 360 12.45 25.57 -16.46
CA ALA A 360 13.34 26.32 -15.59
C ALA A 360 14.70 25.60 -15.54
N THR A 361 15.65 26.12 -16.31
CA THR A 361 17.07 25.76 -16.22
C THR A 361 17.61 26.33 -14.90
N VAL A 362 18.15 25.46 -14.05
CA VAL A 362 18.79 25.86 -12.78
C VAL A 362 20.23 26.26 -13.07
N THR A 363 20.53 27.55 -12.98
CA THR A 363 21.91 28.04 -12.80
C THR A 363 22.07 28.60 -11.40
N SER A 364 23.06 28.07 -10.67
CA SER A 364 23.44 28.51 -9.34
C SER A 364 23.90 29.96 -9.31
N GLY A 365 23.40 30.79 -8.39
CA GLY A 365 23.97 32.12 -8.17
C GLY A 365 23.19 33.03 -7.22
N ARG A 366 23.78 33.27 -6.05
CA ARG A 366 23.64 34.38 -5.08
C ARG A 366 22.43 35.33 -5.17
N LEU A 367 21.75 35.43 -4.01
CA LEU A 367 21.00 36.57 -3.43
C LEU A 367 20.90 37.86 -4.28
N GLY A 368 19.69 38.14 -4.77
CA GLY A 368 19.29 39.45 -5.28
C GLY A 368 17.77 39.58 -5.31
N ARG A 369 17.22 40.63 -4.67
CA ARG A 369 15.79 40.96 -4.64
C ARG A 369 15.19 41.02 -6.06
N VAL A 370 14.11 40.28 -6.32
CA VAL A 370 13.32 40.41 -7.55
C VAL A 370 12.09 41.28 -7.29
N ARG A 371 12.03 42.42 -7.97
CA ARG A 371 10.84 43.29 -8.09
C ARG A 371 9.99 42.76 -9.25
N CYS A 372 8.72 42.48 -9.00
CA CYS A 372 7.78 42.02 -10.03
C CYS A 372 7.20 43.23 -10.79
N THR A 373 7.42 43.32 -12.10
CA THR A 373 6.65 44.19 -13.01
C THR A 373 5.81 43.31 -13.93
N ARG A 374 4.48 43.55 -13.94
CA ARG A 374 3.56 42.95 -14.92
C ARG A 374 3.65 43.74 -16.22
N SER A 375 3.95 43.08 -17.33
CA SER A 375 3.63 43.59 -18.67
C SER A 375 2.55 42.70 -19.28
N MET A 376 1.50 43.33 -19.81
CA MET A 376 0.48 42.68 -20.63
C MET A 376 0.82 42.94 -22.11
N PRO A 377 0.68 41.96 -23.01
CA PRO A 377 0.77 42.24 -24.44
C PRO A 377 -0.59 42.69 -24.99
N SER A 378 -0.60 43.82 -25.69
CA SER A 378 -1.72 44.26 -26.52
C SER A 378 -1.72 43.49 -27.84
N VAL A 379 -2.83 42.87 -28.21
CA VAL A 379 -3.04 42.34 -29.56
C VAL A 379 -3.92 43.33 -30.32
N ARG A 380 -3.33 44.03 -31.30
CA ARG A 380 -4.05 44.69 -32.39
C ARG A 380 -4.24 43.69 -33.52
N GLY A 381 -5.46 43.67 -34.08
CA GLY A 381 -5.90 42.68 -35.04
C GLY A 381 -5.46 42.92 -36.48
N LEU A 382 -5.92 42.00 -37.33
CA LEU A 382 -6.14 42.20 -38.76
C LEU A 382 -7.33 41.33 -39.19
N ALA A 383 -8.17 41.95 -40.00
CA ALA A 383 -9.47 41.51 -40.47
C ALA A 383 -9.35 40.61 -41.74
N PRO A 384 -10.46 40.13 -42.33
CA PRO A 384 -10.54 38.86 -43.05
C PRO A 384 -10.34 38.97 -44.57
N ALA A 385 -10.15 37.81 -45.19
CA ALA A 385 -10.58 37.48 -46.55
C ALA A 385 -11.12 36.04 -46.56
#